data_AF-A0A4Y7K7N8-F1
#
_entry.id   AF-A0A4Y7K7N8-F1
#
_cell.length_a   1.000
_cell.length_b   1.000
_cell.length_c   1.000
_cell.angle_alpha   90.00
_cell.angle_beta   90.00
_cell.angle_gamma   90.00
#
_symmetry.space_group_name_H-M   'P 1'
#
loop_
_entity.id
_entity.type
_entity.pdbx_description
1 polymer ?
#
loop_
_entity_poly.entity_id
_entity_poly.type
_entity_poly.pdbx_seq_one_letter_code
_entity_poly.pdbx_strand_id
1 'polypeptide(L)'
;TCEPPILPPLKEIHPGDIFYGRSVNSRDLDNRMTAYVEKFKRERLANTSSLSELFVSFFQKFSTIREMAKDHAICTYSGKLQPRRGNCFSLFRIYPLNIDDPFQRTENAARAVDYERNRVFEVFQKTYQMLLSAGGRDRHSLISNLVRPQLRSEIITRRS
;
A
#
# COMPACT_ATOMS: atom_id res chain seq x y z
N THR A 1 2.99 -0.09 10.59
CA THR A 1 3.67 -0.42 9.31
C THR A 1 4.97 -1.10 9.69
N CYS A 2 5.77 -1.57 8.73
CA CYS A 2 7.06 -2.19 9.03
C CYS A 2 7.90 -1.26 9.93
N GLU A 3 8.49 -1.82 10.97
CA GLU A 3 9.39 -1.09 11.87
C GLU A 3 10.79 -1.72 11.76
N PRO A 4 11.82 -0.92 11.40
CA PRO A 4 11.74 0.47 10.94
C PRO A 4 11.04 0.60 9.57
N PRO A 5 10.53 1.81 9.21
CA PRO A 5 9.85 2.03 7.93
C PRO A 5 10.74 1.71 6.72
N ILE A 6 10.18 1.01 5.73
CA ILE A 6 10.88 0.68 4.48
C ILE A 6 10.91 1.90 3.54
N LEU A 7 9.81 2.65 3.53
CA LEU A 7 9.60 3.86 2.77
C LEU A 7 9.24 5.00 3.72
N PRO A 8 9.72 6.22 3.48
CA PRO A 8 9.30 7.38 4.24
C PRO A 8 7.91 7.85 3.79
N PRO A 9 7.20 8.64 4.62
CA PRO A 9 5.94 9.23 4.22
C PRO A 9 6.13 10.24 3.08
N LEU A 10 5.19 10.32 2.15
CA LEU A 10 5.39 11.12 0.94
C LEU A 10 5.52 12.63 1.23
N LYS A 11 4.95 13.14 2.32
CA LYS A 11 5.08 14.54 2.74
C LYS A 11 6.53 15.02 2.90
N GLU A 12 7.46 14.09 3.16
CA GLU A 12 8.88 14.40 3.28
C GLU A 12 9.56 14.55 1.92
N ILE A 13 8.97 13.93 0.88
CA ILE A 13 9.46 13.95 -0.49
C ILE A 13 8.79 15.08 -1.29
N HIS A 14 7.49 15.25 -1.07
CA HIS A 14 6.63 16.14 -1.82
C HIS A 14 5.81 17.03 -0.88
N PRO A 15 5.94 18.36 -0.96
CA PRO A 15 5.29 19.29 -0.02
C PRO A 15 3.76 19.33 -0.13
N GLY A 16 3.18 18.73 -1.18
CA GLY A 16 1.72 18.71 -1.40
C GLY A 16 1.26 19.86 -2.32
N ASP A 17 0.12 19.65 -2.98
CA ASP A 17 -0.56 20.51 -3.95
C ASP A 17 0.22 20.85 -5.24
N ILE A 18 0.27 19.89 -6.18
CA ILE A 18 0.50 20.18 -7.61
C ILE A 18 -0.75 20.84 -8.24
N PHE A 19 -1.88 20.83 -7.53
CA PHE A 19 -3.18 21.31 -7.99
C PHE A 19 -3.39 22.82 -7.76
N TYR A 20 -2.45 23.66 -8.17
CA TYR A 20 -2.70 25.10 -8.38
C TYR A 20 -1.83 25.65 -9.53
N GLY A 21 -1.81 24.98 -10.69
CA GLY A 21 -1.30 25.56 -11.94
C GLY A 21 0.20 25.91 -11.97
N ARG A 22 0.96 25.54 -10.93
CA ARG A 22 2.42 25.70 -10.95
C ARG A 22 3.01 24.55 -11.75
N SER A 23 3.42 24.85 -12.98
CA SER A 23 4.32 24.01 -13.76
C SER A 23 5.58 23.76 -12.92
N VAL A 24 5.64 22.62 -12.24
CA VAL A 24 6.87 22.19 -11.57
C VAL A 24 7.86 21.89 -12.68
N ASN A 25 8.96 22.63 -12.72
CA ASN A 25 10.06 22.33 -13.61
C ASN A 25 10.55 20.90 -13.32
N SER A 26 10.42 20.00 -14.30
CA SER A 26 10.76 18.57 -14.16
C SER A 26 12.16 18.37 -13.61
N ARG A 27 13.12 19.21 -14.03
CA ARG A 27 14.52 19.11 -13.60
C ARG A 27 14.69 19.45 -12.12
N ASP A 28 13.93 20.41 -11.61
CA ASP A 28 13.96 20.77 -10.19
C ASP A 28 13.32 19.68 -9.32
N LEU A 29 12.27 19.01 -9.83
CA LEU A 29 11.69 17.84 -9.19
C LEU A 29 12.69 16.68 -9.12
N ASP A 30 13.33 16.34 -10.23
CA ASP A 30 14.31 15.25 -10.31
C ASP A 30 15.51 15.48 -9.36
N ASN A 31 16.01 16.72 -9.31
CA ASN A 31 17.08 17.09 -8.40
C ASN A 31 16.66 16.95 -6.93
N ARG A 32 15.44 17.39 -6.59
CA ARG A 32 14.89 17.24 -5.23
C ARG A 32 14.68 15.78 -4.84
N MET A 33 14.14 14.97 -5.77
CA MET A 33 13.97 13.54 -5.58
C MET A 33 15.30 12.84 -5.34
N THR A 34 16.32 13.15 -6.14
CA THR A 34 17.68 12.59 -5.98
C THR A 34 18.28 12.96 -4.63
N ALA A 35 18.27 14.25 -4.28
CA ALA A 35 18.79 14.72 -2.99
C ALA A 35 18.05 14.06 -1.80
N TYR A 36 16.73 13.87 -1.94
CA TYR A 36 15.92 13.20 -0.95
C TYR A 36 16.30 11.72 -0.79
N VAL A 37 16.42 10.98 -1.90
CA VAL A 37 16.81 9.56 -1.87
C VAL A 37 18.17 9.39 -1.18
N GLU A 38 19.13 10.26 -1.50
CA GLU A 38 20.45 10.22 -0.87
C GLU A 38 20.40 10.55 0.63
N LYS A 39 19.58 11.54 1.02
CA LYS A 39 19.33 11.82 2.44
C LYS A 39 18.69 10.63 3.15
N PHE A 40 17.63 10.06 2.57
CA PHE A 40 16.91 8.93 3.13
C PHE A 40 17.82 7.70 3.31
N LYS A 41 18.70 7.41 2.35
CA LYS A 41 19.67 6.32 2.49
C LYS A 41 20.64 6.52 3.65
N ARG A 42 21.07 7.76 3.91
CA ARG A 42 22.02 8.07 4.99
C ARG A 42 21.38 8.06 6.38
N GLU A 43 20.16 8.58 6.49
CA GLU A 43 19.53 8.87 7.80
C GLU A 43 18.56 7.77 8.26
N ARG A 44 18.11 6.87 7.38
CA ARG A 44 17.14 5.85 7.76
C ARG A 44 17.75 4.72 8.60
N LEU A 45 16.97 4.21 9.53
CA LEU A 45 17.19 2.89 10.09
C LEU A 45 16.80 1.83 9.05
N ALA A 46 17.72 0.91 8.75
CA ALA A 46 17.49 -0.12 7.75
C ALA A 46 16.51 -1.19 8.28
N ASN A 47 15.44 -1.43 7.53
CA ASN A 47 14.60 -2.60 7.78
C ASN A 47 15.33 -3.84 7.25
N THR A 48 15.57 -4.82 8.13
CA THR A 48 16.30 -6.05 7.82
C THR A 48 15.38 -7.25 7.59
N SER A 49 14.06 -7.05 7.56
CA SER A 49 13.11 -8.13 7.27
C SER A 49 13.29 -8.63 5.84
N SER A 50 13.26 -9.95 5.69
CA SER A 50 13.22 -10.63 4.40
C SER A 50 11.93 -10.29 3.63
N LEU A 51 11.96 -10.45 2.31
CA LEU A 51 10.77 -10.23 1.47
C LEU A 51 9.57 -11.10 1.90
N SER A 52 9.82 -12.33 2.34
CA SER A 52 8.78 -13.22 2.85
C SER A 52 8.15 -12.71 4.15
N GLU A 53 8.95 -12.21 5.08
CA GLU A 53 8.43 -11.61 6.33
C GLU A 53 7.62 -10.34 6.04
N LEU A 54 8.09 -9.51 5.10
CA LEU A 54 7.37 -8.33 4.64
C LEU A 54 6.04 -8.70 3.95
N PHE A 55 6.04 -9.75 3.15
CA PHE A 55 4.85 -10.24 2.47
C PHE A 55 3.80 -10.78 3.46
N VAL A 56 4.22 -11.60 4.43
CA VAL A 56 3.31 -12.12 5.47
C VAL A 56 2.80 -11.00 6.36
N SER A 57 3.67 -10.10 6.81
CA SER A 57 3.28 -8.98 7.68
C SER A 57 2.33 -7.99 6.99
N PHE A 58 2.44 -7.81 5.67
CA PHE A 58 1.46 -7.05 4.89
C PHE A 58 0.05 -7.66 4.99
N PHE A 59 -0.09 -8.95 4.71
CA PHE A 59 -1.39 -9.63 4.82
C PHE A 59 -1.88 -9.73 6.26
N GLN A 60 -0.98 -9.89 7.24
CA GLN A 60 -1.32 -9.81 8.65
C GLN A 60 -1.96 -8.46 8.99
N LYS A 61 -1.29 -7.35 8.62
CA LYS A 61 -1.74 -5.99 8.93
C LYS A 61 -3.11 -5.68 8.35
N PHE A 62 -3.37 -6.14 7.12
CA PHE A 62 -4.61 -5.87 6.40
C PHE A 62 -5.62 -7.01 6.48
N SER A 63 -5.36 -8.09 7.23
CA SER A 63 -6.35 -9.15 7.47
C SER A 63 -7.62 -8.64 8.15
N THR A 64 -7.50 -7.58 8.95
CA THR A 64 -8.61 -6.89 9.63
C THR A 64 -9.00 -5.57 8.95
N ILE A 65 -8.68 -5.40 7.66
CA ILE A 65 -8.91 -4.15 6.91
C ILE A 65 -10.37 -3.67 6.97
N ARG A 66 -11.34 -4.60 7.05
CA ARG A 66 -12.76 -4.29 7.22
C ARG A 66 -13.02 -3.49 8.49
N GLU A 67 -12.46 -3.93 9.62
CA GLU A 67 -12.62 -3.30 10.92
C GLU A 67 -11.84 -1.99 10.96
N MET A 68 -10.60 -2.00 10.47
CA MET A 68 -9.77 -0.79 10.37
C MET A 68 -10.47 0.32 9.56
N ALA A 69 -11.09 -0.02 8.44
CA ALA A 69 -11.73 0.94 7.54
C ALA A 69 -12.99 1.60 8.12
N LYS A 70 -13.58 1.08 9.20
CA LYS A 70 -14.71 1.72 9.89
C LYS A 70 -14.29 3.06 10.48
N ASP A 71 -13.11 3.10 11.10
CA ASP A 71 -12.67 4.25 11.89
C ASP A 71 -11.47 4.98 11.29
N HIS A 72 -10.76 4.37 10.33
CA HIS A 72 -9.51 4.90 9.80
C HIS A 72 -9.48 4.98 8.26
N ALA A 73 -8.70 5.94 7.76
CA ALA A 73 -8.25 6.07 6.38
C ALA A 73 -6.73 5.85 6.29
N ILE A 74 -6.26 5.33 5.16
CA ILE A 74 -4.83 5.15 4.88
C ILE A 74 -4.31 6.40 4.18
N CYS A 75 -3.49 7.19 4.87
CA CYS A 75 -2.88 8.39 4.31
C CYS A 75 -1.43 8.12 3.91
N THR A 76 -1.18 7.95 2.62
CA THR A 76 0.17 7.75 2.04
C THR A 76 1.04 9.00 2.17
N TYR A 77 0.42 10.18 2.14
CA TYR A 77 1.10 11.46 2.34
C TYR A 77 1.71 11.57 3.74
N SER A 78 0.95 11.29 4.79
CA SER A 78 1.46 11.32 6.17
C SER A 78 2.18 10.05 6.59
N GLY A 79 1.99 8.94 5.86
CA GLY A 79 2.45 7.59 6.19
C GLY A 79 1.72 6.97 7.39
N LYS A 80 0.57 7.51 7.79
CA LYS A 80 -0.17 7.11 9.00
C LYS A 80 -1.60 6.71 8.67
N LEU A 81 -2.18 5.90 9.57
CA LEU A 81 -3.63 5.75 9.65
C LEU A 81 -4.20 7.02 10.27
N GLN A 82 -5.17 7.63 9.60
CA GLN A 82 -5.83 8.85 10.07
C GLN A 82 -7.29 8.56 10.42
N PRO A 83 -7.88 9.25 11.40
CA PRO A 83 -9.29 9.08 11.71
C PRO A 83 -10.15 9.37 10.49
N ARG A 84 -11.12 8.49 10.22
CA ARG A 84 -12.04 8.60 9.08
C ARG A 84 -12.80 9.92 9.06
N ARG A 85 -13.11 10.48 10.24
CA ARG A 85 -13.81 11.76 10.41
C ARG A 85 -12.92 13.01 10.30
N GLY A 86 -11.60 12.84 10.11
CA GLY A 86 -10.62 13.93 10.09
C GLY A 86 -9.93 14.21 8.74
N ASN A 87 -10.29 13.51 7.66
CA ASN A 87 -9.58 13.59 6.37
C ASN A 87 -10.35 14.28 5.23
N CYS A 88 -9.53 14.90 4.36
CA CYS A 88 -9.75 15.77 3.20
C CYS A 88 -10.60 15.23 2.03
N PHE A 89 -11.25 14.08 2.19
CA PHE A 89 -12.12 13.52 1.14
C PHE A 89 -13.46 14.24 1.14
N SER A 90 -14.01 14.47 -0.05
CA SER A 90 -15.29 15.14 -0.24
C SER A 90 -16.30 14.75 0.85
N LEU A 91 -16.85 15.75 1.54
CA LEU A 91 -17.84 15.67 2.63
C LEU A 91 -19.12 14.86 2.32
N PHE A 92 -19.21 14.26 1.13
CA PHE A 92 -20.45 13.76 0.55
C PHE A 92 -20.47 12.26 0.21
N ARG A 93 -19.33 11.53 0.23
CA ARG A 93 -19.32 10.11 -0.17
C ARG A 93 -18.59 9.19 0.81
N ILE A 94 -19.37 8.25 1.36
CA ILE A 94 -18.92 7.23 2.30
C ILE A 94 -18.40 6.02 1.50
N TYR A 95 -17.09 5.94 1.28
CA TYR A 95 -16.48 4.75 0.67
C TYR A 95 -16.26 3.63 1.69
N PRO A 96 -16.27 2.35 1.26
CA PRO A 96 -15.97 1.23 2.15
C PRO A 96 -14.49 1.18 2.57
N LEU A 97 -13.60 1.71 1.73
CA LEU A 97 -12.17 1.82 2.00
C LEU A 97 -11.68 3.20 1.53
N ASN A 98 -10.93 3.89 2.39
CA ASN A 98 -10.36 5.21 2.10
C ASN A 98 -8.84 5.12 2.04
N ILE A 99 -8.29 5.42 0.88
CA ILE A 99 -6.85 5.52 0.64
C ILE A 99 -6.61 6.83 -0.08
N ASP A 100 -5.84 7.73 0.53
CA ASP A 100 -5.54 9.04 -0.04
C ASP A 100 -4.72 8.88 -1.31
N ASP A 101 -5.12 9.56 -2.39
CA ASP A 101 -4.22 9.78 -3.49
C ASP A 101 -3.09 10.73 -3.03
N PRO A 102 -1.82 10.31 -3.15
CA PRO A 102 -0.68 11.08 -2.66
C PRO A 102 -0.50 12.45 -3.30
N PHE A 103 -1.01 12.64 -4.54
CA PHE A 103 -0.84 13.85 -5.34
C PHE A 103 -2.15 14.65 -5.45
N GLN A 104 -3.29 13.96 -5.45
CA GLN A 104 -4.63 14.52 -5.49
C GLN A 104 -5.34 14.27 -4.16
N ARG A 105 -4.95 14.99 -3.10
CA ARG A 105 -5.33 14.70 -1.71
C ARG A 105 -6.85 14.70 -1.42
N THR A 106 -7.66 15.24 -2.32
CA THR A 106 -9.13 15.19 -2.25
C THR A 106 -9.74 13.90 -2.80
N GLU A 107 -8.96 13.11 -3.53
CA GLU A 107 -9.39 11.92 -4.25
C GLU A 107 -9.07 10.62 -3.52
N ASN A 108 -10.04 9.70 -3.49
CA ASN A 108 -9.86 8.36 -2.95
C ASN A 108 -9.34 7.41 -4.04
N ALA A 109 -8.13 6.88 -3.84
CA ALA A 109 -7.53 5.88 -4.71
C ALA A 109 -8.29 4.54 -4.68
N ALA A 110 -9.03 4.25 -3.62
CA ALA A 110 -9.82 3.03 -3.45
C ALA A 110 -11.30 3.17 -3.88
N ARG A 111 -11.67 4.24 -4.60
CA ARG A 111 -13.07 4.51 -4.99
C ARG A 111 -13.76 3.38 -5.77
N ALA A 112 -12.99 2.56 -6.50
CA ALA A 112 -13.51 1.43 -7.28
C ALA A 112 -13.91 0.21 -6.42
N VAL A 113 -13.50 0.17 -5.14
CA VAL A 113 -13.77 -0.97 -4.24
C VAL A 113 -15.25 -1.04 -3.80
N ASP A 114 -16.08 -0.05 -4.14
CA ASP A 114 -17.48 0.05 -3.70
C ASP A 114 -18.32 -1.21 -4.00
N TYR A 115 -18.17 -1.75 -5.21
CA TYR A 115 -18.93 -2.91 -5.70
C TYR A 115 -18.42 -4.25 -5.14
N GLU A 116 -17.09 -4.42 -5.03
CA GLU A 116 -16.46 -5.69 -4.61
C GLU A 116 -15.91 -5.65 -3.16
N ARG A 117 -16.35 -4.71 -2.33
CA ARG A 117 -15.79 -4.46 -0.99
C ARG A 117 -15.64 -5.72 -0.13
N ASN A 118 -16.67 -6.57 -0.10
CA ASN A 118 -16.70 -7.77 0.73
C ASN A 118 -15.68 -8.79 0.25
N ARG A 119 -15.59 -8.97 -1.08
CA ARG A 119 -14.60 -9.83 -1.73
C ARG A 119 -13.19 -9.36 -1.42
N VAL A 120 -12.90 -8.07 -1.52
CA VAL A 120 -11.58 -7.51 -1.20
C VAL A 120 -11.23 -7.81 0.27
N PHE A 121 -12.12 -7.49 1.20
CA PHE A 121 -11.88 -7.70 2.63
C PHE A 121 -11.67 -9.18 2.98
N GLU A 122 -12.47 -10.07 2.41
CA GLU A 122 -12.33 -11.51 2.63
C GLU A 122 -11.03 -12.07 2.05
N VAL A 123 -10.60 -11.60 0.88
CA VAL A 123 -9.37 -12.08 0.24
C VAL A 123 -8.15 -11.76 1.09
N PHE A 124 -8.08 -10.57 1.72
CA PHE A 124 -6.97 -10.25 2.64
C PHE A 124 -6.92 -11.21 3.84
N GLN A 125 -8.07 -11.46 4.47
CA GLN A 125 -8.16 -12.38 5.60
C GLN A 125 -7.81 -13.83 5.20
N LYS A 126 -8.42 -14.33 4.12
CA LYS A 126 -8.18 -15.70 3.61
C LYS A 126 -6.72 -15.90 3.19
N THR A 127 -6.12 -14.90 2.55
CA THR A 127 -4.73 -14.97 2.12
C THR A 127 -3.79 -15.04 3.31
N TYR A 128 -4.04 -14.25 4.36
CA TYR A 128 -3.25 -14.34 5.59
C TYR A 128 -3.34 -15.73 6.24
N GLN A 129 -4.54 -16.29 6.37
CA GLN A 129 -4.72 -17.64 6.93
C GLN A 129 -4.02 -18.72 6.09
N MET A 130 -4.10 -18.60 4.76
CA MET A 130 -3.43 -19.50 3.82
C MET A 130 -1.90 -19.42 3.96
N LEU A 131 -1.33 -18.22 4.15
CA LEU A 131 0.12 -18.04 4.38
C LEU A 131 0.63 -18.69 5.67
N LEU A 132 -0.21 -18.78 6.71
CA LEU A 132 0.12 -19.48 7.96
C LEU A 132 -0.03 -21.00 7.86
N SER A 133 -0.81 -21.48 6.90
CA SER A 133 -1.07 -22.91 6.71
C SER A 133 0.10 -23.65 6.06
N ALA A 134 0.06 -24.99 6.05
CA ALA A 134 1.03 -25.81 5.31
C ALA A 134 1.10 -25.45 3.81
N GLY A 135 -0.02 -25.04 3.20
CA GLY A 135 -0.07 -24.61 1.79
C GLY A 135 0.65 -23.28 1.52
N GLY A 136 0.87 -22.43 2.53
CA GLY A 136 1.67 -21.22 2.41
C GLY A 136 3.19 -21.49 2.36
N ARG A 137 3.61 -22.68 2.81
CA ARG A 137 5.01 -23.13 2.80
C ARG A 137 5.40 -23.83 1.49
N ASP A 138 4.42 -24.28 0.71
CA ASP A 138 4.64 -24.86 -0.62
C ASP A 138 4.53 -23.79 -1.72
N ARG A 139 5.59 -23.67 -2.54
CA ARG A 139 5.69 -22.68 -3.62
C ARG A 139 4.58 -22.86 -4.66
N HIS A 140 4.27 -24.10 -5.04
CA HIS A 140 3.28 -24.37 -6.08
C HIS A 140 1.86 -24.03 -5.63
N SER A 141 1.54 -24.37 -4.38
CA SER A 141 0.30 -23.99 -3.71
C SER A 141 0.17 -22.48 -3.58
N LEU A 142 1.24 -21.79 -3.17
CA LEU A 142 1.24 -20.32 -3.06
C LEU A 142 0.99 -19.64 -4.41
N ILE A 143 1.72 -20.03 -5.47
CA ILE A 143 1.52 -19.50 -6.82
C ILE A 143 0.10 -19.77 -7.30
N SER A 144 -0.42 -20.98 -7.05
CA SER A 144 -1.77 -21.34 -7.47
C SER A 144 -2.85 -20.50 -6.80
N ASN A 145 -2.66 -20.09 -5.55
CA ASN A 145 -3.61 -19.26 -4.82
C ASN A 145 -3.50 -17.77 -5.15
N LEU A 146 -2.29 -17.27 -5.43
CA LEU A 146 -2.07 -15.84 -5.68
C LEU A 146 -2.20 -15.44 -7.15
N VAL A 147 -2.10 -16.40 -8.06
CA VAL A 147 -2.00 -16.14 -9.50
C VAL A 147 -3.14 -16.81 -10.25
N ARG A 148 -3.68 -16.09 -11.24
CA ARG A 148 -4.70 -16.62 -12.16
C ARG A 148 -4.19 -17.88 -12.86
N PRO A 149 -5.04 -18.88 -13.11
CA PRO A 149 -4.63 -20.15 -13.72
C PRO A 149 -3.78 -19.99 -14.99
N GLN A 150 -4.10 -19.00 -15.83
CA GLN A 150 -3.43 -18.75 -17.11
C GLN A 150 -1.96 -18.33 -16.95
N LEU A 151 -1.61 -17.72 -15.82
CA LEU A 151 -0.26 -17.21 -15.55
C LEU A 151 0.57 -18.18 -14.68
N ARG A 152 -0.02 -19.29 -14.23
CA ARG A 152 0.66 -20.25 -13.33
C ARG A 152 1.84 -20.91 -14.03
N SER A 153 1.62 -21.41 -15.25
CA SER A 153 2.66 -22.07 -16.05
C SER A 153 3.83 -21.12 -16.28
N GLU A 154 3.59 -19.90 -16.76
CA GLU A 154 4.65 -18.91 -17.04
C GLU A 154 5.55 -18.59 -15.84
N ILE A 155 4.98 -18.52 -14.63
CA ILE A 155 5.73 -18.23 -13.40
C ILE A 155 6.49 -19.45 -12.89
N ILE A 156 5.95 -20.65 -13.09
CA ILE A 156 6.59 -21.90 -12.68
C ILE A 156 7.77 -22.22 -13.62
N THR A 157 7.63 -22.04 -14.93
CA THR A 157 8.67 -22.42 -15.91
C THR A 157 9.86 -21.45 -15.96
N ARG A 158 9.71 -20.17 -15.59
CA ARG A 158 10.79 -19.16 -15.65
C ARG A 158 11.98 -19.40 -14.70
N ARG A 159 12.05 -20.54 -13.99
CA ARG A 159 13.14 -20.89 -13.07
C ARG A 159 13.66 -22.33 -13.21
N SER A 160 13.38 -23.03 -14.30
CA SER A 160 14.09 -24.27 -14.65
C SER A 160 15.36 -23.96 -15.43
#